data_AF-A0A936BQR2-F1
#
_entry.id   AF-A0A936BQR2-F1
#
_cell.length_a   1.000
_cell.length_b   1.000
_cell.length_c   1.000
_cell.angle_alpha   90.00
_cell.angle_beta   90.00
_cell.angle_gamma   90.00
#
_symmetry.space_group_name_H-M   'P 1'
#
loop_
_entity.id
_entity.type
_entity.pdbx_description
1 polymer ?
#
loop_
_entity_poly.entity_id
_entity_poly.type
_entity_poly.pdbx_seq_one_letter_code
_entity_poly.pdbx_strand_id
1 'polypeptide(L)' 'MARPSSSHDKTKPYPEAWEQVADLRVFRTTAREWDRLATWRADMTKRGWKLLRVTTDDVELVAVFGKTKSDLSSSTARSL' A
#
# COMPACT_ATOMS: atom_id res chain seq x y z
N MET A 1 -23.06 5.41 -29.40
CA MET A 1 -22.32 5.61 -28.13
C MET A 1 -21.15 4.65 -28.12
N ALA A 2 -19.92 5.15 -28.26
CA ALA A 2 -18.72 4.31 -28.26
C ALA A 2 -18.30 4.02 -26.81
N ARG A 3 -18.27 2.74 -26.42
CA ARG A 3 -17.72 2.30 -25.13
C ARG A 3 -16.22 2.56 -25.16
N PRO A 4 -15.61 3.22 -24.16
CA PRO A 4 -14.15 3.33 -24.13
C PRO A 4 -13.58 1.92 -23.95
N SER A 5 -12.94 1.43 -25.01
CA SER A 5 -12.07 0.26 -24.98
C SER A 5 -10.95 0.57 -24.00
N SER A 6 -11.04 0.05 -22.78
CA SER A 6 -9.91 0.05 -21.85
C SER A 6 -8.82 -0.83 -22.45
N SER A 7 -7.86 -0.20 -23.12
CA SER A 7 -6.62 -0.80 -23.57
C SER A 7 -5.92 -1.37 -22.33
N HIS A 8 -6.11 -2.66 -22.07
CA HIS A 8 -5.42 -3.33 -20.98
C HIS A 8 -3.96 -3.49 -21.43
N ASP A 9 -3.12 -2.54 -21.02
CA ASP A 9 -1.68 -2.64 -21.18
C ASP A 9 -1.23 -3.94 -20.50
N LYS A 10 -0.81 -4.95 -21.27
CA LYS A 10 -0.42 -6.27 -20.75
C LYS A 10 0.75 -6.21 -19.74
N THR A 11 1.38 -5.04 -19.61
CA THR A 11 2.45 -4.71 -18.68
C THR A 11 1.95 -4.25 -17.31
N LYS A 12 0.69 -3.80 -17.19
CA LYS A 12 0.08 -3.46 -15.89
C LYS A 12 -0.90 -4.56 -15.48
N PRO A 13 -0.52 -5.43 -14.52
CA PRO A 13 -1.34 -6.58 -14.11
C PRO A 13 -2.67 -6.19 -13.43
N TYR A 14 -2.85 -4.91 -13.12
CA TYR A 14 -4.02 -4.40 -12.42
C TYR A 14 -4.59 -3.16 -13.13
N PRO A 15 -5.92 -2.94 -13.08
CA PRO A 15 -6.55 -1.75 -13.64
C PRO A 15 -6.02 -0.45 -13.03
N GLU A 16 -5.90 0.60 -13.84
CA GLU A 16 -5.44 1.93 -13.39
C GLU A 16 -6.30 2.52 -12.25
N ALA A 17 -7.60 2.23 -12.25
CA ALA A 17 -8.51 2.62 -11.18
C ALA A 17 -8.10 2.09 -9.79
N TRP A 18 -7.31 1.01 -9.70
CA TRP A 18 -6.81 0.49 -8.42
C TRP A 18 -5.73 1.37 -7.82
N GLU A 19 -4.93 2.06 -8.63
CA GLU A 19 -3.98 3.07 -8.16
C GLU A 19 -4.72 4.26 -7.51
N GLN A 20 -6.00 4.47 -7.84
CA GLN A 20 -6.82 5.58 -7.32
C GLN A 20 -7.52 5.28 -5.98
N VAL A 21 -7.61 4.00 -5.56
CA VAL A 21 -8.35 3.62 -4.33
C VAL A 21 -7.45 3.34 -3.13
N ALA A 22 -6.18 3.00 -3.35
CA ALA A 22 -5.24 2.69 -2.28
C ALA A 22 -3.80 3.02 -2.68
N ASP A 23 -2.99 3.40 -1.69
CA ASP A 23 -1.55 3.45 -1.79
C ASP A 23 -0.94 2.23 -1.10
N LEU A 24 0.15 1.72 -1.67
CA LEU A 24 0.95 0.64 -1.11
C LEU A 24 2.38 1.11 -0.83
N ARG A 25 2.98 0.59 0.23
CA ARG A 25 4.39 0.80 0.58
C ARG A 25 5.05 -0.53 0.90
N VAL A 26 6.22 -0.76 0.32
CA VAL A 26 6.99 -1.98 0.53
C VAL A 26 8.32 -1.61 1.16
N PHE A 27 8.61 -2.22 2.30
CA PHE A 27 9.92 -2.14 2.94
C PHE A 27 10.62 -3.48 2.78
N ARG A 28 11.93 -3.43 2.51
CA ARG A 28 12.79 -4.60 2.41
C ARG A 28 13.99 -4.42 3.32
N THR A 29 14.41 -5.49 3.97
CA THR A 29 15.65 -5.55 4.75
C THR A 29 16.14 -6.99 4.76
N THR A 30 17.31 -7.24 5.34
CA THR A 30 17.80 -8.60 5.46
C THR A 30 16.96 -9.40 6.46
N ALA A 31 16.87 -10.73 6.29
CA ALA A 31 16.16 -11.59 7.24
C ALA A 31 16.74 -11.54 8.66
N ARG A 32 17.97 -11.05 8.85
CA ARG A 32 18.59 -10.89 10.18
C ARG A 32 18.09 -9.65 10.92
N GLU A 33 17.46 -8.71 10.23
CA GLU A 33 17.03 -7.42 10.79
C GLU A 33 15.52 -7.40 11.09
N TRP A 34 14.99 -8.50 11.63
CA TRP A 34 13.55 -8.63 11.98
C TRP A 34 13.04 -7.51 12.91
N ASP A 35 13.90 -6.97 13.76
CA ASP A 35 13.56 -5.90 14.71
C ASP A 35 13.05 -4.62 14.00
N ARG A 36 13.55 -4.33 12.80
CA ARG A 36 13.11 -3.18 11.99
C ARG A 36 11.62 -3.21 11.66
N LEU A 37 11.01 -4.40 11.60
CA LEU A 37 9.58 -4.55 11.36
C LEU A 37 8.74 -3.86 12.43
N ALA A 38 9.16 -3.94 13.71
CA ALA A 38 8.45 -3.29 14.80
C ALA A 38 8.49 -1.76 14.64
N THR A 39 9.66 -1.21 14.29
CA THR A 39 9.84 0.21 14.01
C THR A 39 8.97 0.67 12.82
N TRP A 40 8.97 -0.07 11.72
CA TRP A 40 8.15 0.26 10.55
C TRP A 40 6.67 0.19 10.87
N ARG A 41 6.24 -0.84 11.61
CA ARG A 41 4.84 -0.98 12.03
C ARG A 41 4.40 0.22 12.87
N ALA A 42 5.23 0.68 13.81
CA ALA A 42 4.93 1.84 14.63
C ALA A 42 4.80 3.12 13.79
N ASP A 43 5.77 3.41 12.90
CA ASP A 43 5.73 4.61 12.04
C ASP A 43 4.54 4.58 11.07
N MET A 44 4.31 3.45 10.42
CA MET A 44 3.22 3.27 9.46
C MET A 44 1.86 3.39 10.14
N THR A 45 1.67 2.74 11.29
CA THR A 45 0.41 2.82 12.05
C THR A 45 0.12 4.26 12.47
N LYS A 46 1.13 5.01 12.95
CA LYS A 46 1.00 6.44 13.30
C LYS A 46 0.55 7.30 12.10
N ARG A 47 0.91 6.90 10.89
CA ARG A 47 0.58 7.60 9.63
C ARG A 47 -0.71 7.08 8.98
N GLY A 48 -1.45 6.21 9.66
CA GLY A 48 -2.69 5.61 9.18
C GLY A 48 -2.51 4.51 8.13
N TRP A 49 -1.30 3.95 8.02
CA TRP A 49 -1.02 2.79 7.16
C TRP A 49 -1.23 1.50 7.95
N LYS A 50 -1.75 0.47 7.28
CA LYS A 50 -1.98 -0.86 7.86
C LYS A 50 -0.98 -1.85 7.28
N LEU A 51 -0.38 -2.68 8.13
CA LEU A 51 0.45 -3.79 7.69
C LEU A 51 -0.45 -4.86 7.08
N LEU A 52 -0.24 -5.18 5.80
CA LEU A 52 -1.06 -6.12 5.04
C LEU A 52 -0.42 -7.50 4.97
N ARG A 53 0.90 -7.55 4.76
CA ARG A 53 1.64 -8.79 4.60
C ARG A 53 3.07 -8.60 5.07
N VAL A 54 3.61 -9.63 5.72
CA VAL A 54 5.05 -9.79 5.94
C VAL A 54 5.43 -11.12 5.31
N THR A 55 6.47 -11.11 4.50
CA THR A 55 7.10 -12.31 3.97
C THR A 55 8.56 -12.29 4.36
N THR A 56 9.09 -13.41 4.84
CA THR A 56 10.51 -13.59 5.10
C THR A 56 10.97 -14.84 4.37
N ASP A 57 12.16 -14.79 3.80
CA ASP A 57 12.94 -15.99 3.48
C ASP A 57 14.25 -15.97 4.32
N ASP A 58 15.22 -16.81 3.98
CA ASP A 58 16.57 -16.82 4.57
C ASP A 58 17.37 -15.54 4.28
N VAL A 59 17.05 -14.83 3.19
CA VAL A 59 17.82 -13.67 2.71
C VAL A 59 17.12 -12.34 3.03
N GLU A 60 15.84 -12.22 2.70
CA GLU A 60 15.10 -10.96 2.81
C GLU A 60 13.84 -11.07 3.68
N LEU A 61 13.58 -9.97 4.38
CA LEU A 61 12.30 -9.68 5.00
C LEU A 61 11.65 -8.55 4.22
N VAL A 62 10.41 -8.78 3.79
CA VAL A 62 9.59 -7.84 3.04
C VAL A 62 8.30 -7.56 3.81
N ALA A 63 8.03 -6.29 4.08
CA ALA A 63 6.82 -5.82 4.73
C ALA A 63 6.00 -4.94 3.77
N VAL A 64 4.75 -5.32 3.54
CA VAL A 64 3.80 -4.63 2.67
C VAL A 64 2.76 -3.92 3.52
N PHE A 65 2.68 -2.60 3.35
CA PHE A 65 1.69 -1.74 3.98
C PHE A 65 0.73 -1.17 2.95
N GLY A 66 -0.52 -0.93 3.36
CA GLY A 66 -1.52 -0.27 2.53
C GLY A 66 -2.29 0.80 3.28
N LYS A 67 -2.76 1.79 2.52
CA LYS A 67 -3.62 2.87 3.00
C LYS A 67 -4.67 3.17 1.93
N THR A 68 -5.95 3.10 2.29
CA THR A 68 -7.06 3.41 1.39
C THR A 68 -7.26 4.92 1.28
N LYS A 69 -7.48 5.44 0.06
CA LYS A 69 -7.66 6.87 -0.22
C LYS A 69 -9.05 7.39 0.18
N SER A 70 -10.00 6.50 0.47
CA SER A 70 -11.36 6.83 0.92
C SER A 70 -11.43 7.66 2.22
N ASP A 71 -10.35 7.70 3.00
CA ASP A 71 -10.26 8.48 4.24
C ASP A 71 -9.87 9.96 3.99
N LEU A 72 -9.33 10.31 2.82
CA LEU A 72 -9.02 11.71 2.46
C LEU A 72 -10.29 12.55 2.26
N SER A 73 -11.43 11.93 1.94
CA SER A 73 -12.72 12.64 1.80
C SER A 73 -13.41 12.89 3.14
N SER A 74 -13.09 12.13 4.20
CA SER A 74 -13.79 12.27 5.49
C SER A 74 -13.19 13.35 6.39
N SER A 75 -11.94 13.75 6.15
CA SER A 75 -11.28 14.78 6.97
C SER A 75 -11.55 16.23 6.49
N THR A 76 -12.12 16.41 5.30
CA THR A 76 -12.53 17.72 4.75
C THR A 76 -14.02 18.03 4.98
N ALA A 77 -14.80 17.07 5.49
CA ALA A 77 -16.24 17.25 5.70
C ALA A 77 -16.61 17.80 7.10
N ARG A 78 -15.63 18.19 7.94
CA ARG A 78 -15.88 18.64 9.32
C ARG A 78 -15.37 20.05 9.62
N SER A 79 -15.42 20.91 8.61
CA SER A 79 -15.25 22.36 8.73
C SER A 79 -16.23 23.09 7.82
N LEU A 80 -17.53 22.95 8.08
CA LEU A 80 -18.57 23.89 7.66
C LEU A 80 -19.56 24.06 8.82
#